data_AF-A0A917WYI6-F1
#
_entry.id   AF-A0A917WYI6-F1
#
_cell.length_a   1.000
_cell.length_b   1.000
_cell.length_c   1.000
_cell.angle_alpha   90.00
_cell.angle_beta   90.00
_cell.angle_gamma   90.00
#
_symmetry.space_group_name_H-M   'P 1'
#
loop_
_entity.id
_entity.type
_entity.pdbx_description
1 polymer ?
#
loop_
_entity_poly.entity_id
_entity_poly.type
_entity_poly.pdbx_seq_one_letter_code
_entity_poly.pdbx_strand_id
1 'polypeptide(L)'
;MSSDLVERLVADHRRLEELFAEIETATDPAARRSALDAATALLAGHTRAEEERLHPLLGAEIAAYEAAEHARVDELVARLAELNDVDPAFAELLAALLDTARQHMQEEETELFPRLLG
;
A
#
# COMPACT_ATOMS: atom_id res chain seq x y z
N MET A 1 -20.73 8.31 -6.93
CA MET A 1 -20.36 7.44 -5.81
C MET A 1 -19.06 6.71 -6.10
N SER A 2 -18.89 6.04 -7.25
CA SER A 2 -17.60 5.42 -7.62
C SER A 2 -16.48 6.45 -7.89
N SER A 3 -16.76 7.56 -8.60
CA SER A 3 -15.74 8.59 -8.89
C SER A 3 -15.07 9.17 -7.64
N ASP A 4 -15.86 9.54 -6.61
CA ASP A 4 -15.34 10.11 -5.36
C ASP A 4 -14.48 9.11 -4.56
N LEU A 5 -14.86 7.82 -4.58
CA LEU A 5 -14.05 6.76 -3.98
C LEU A 5 -12.73 6.60 -4.73
N VAL A 6 -12.77 6.45 -6.06
CA VAL A 6 -11.57 6.28 -6.90
C VAL A 6 -10.64 7.49 -6.79
N GLU A 7 -11.17 8.72 -6.83
CA GLU A 7 -10.38 9.94 -6.64
C GLU A 7 -9.65 9.95 -5.29
N ARG A 8 -10.32 9.48 -4.23
CA ARG A 8 -9.70 9.36 -2.90
C ARG A 8 -8.62 8.28 -2.86
N LEU A 9 -8.85 7.09 -3.44
CA LEU A 9 -7.86 6.01 -3.47
C LEU A 9 -6.62 6.41 -4.28
N VAL A 10 -6.82 7.05 -5.44
CA VAL A 10 -5.71 7.61 -6.22
C VAL A 10 -4.96 8.69 -5.44
N ALA A 11 -5.65 9.53 -4.65
CA ALA A 11 -4.97 10.49 -3.78
C ALA A 11 -4.13 9.81 -2.69
N ASP A 12 -4.64 8.73 -2.10
CA ASP A 12 -3.90 7.89 -1.15
C ASP A 12 -2.65 7.28 -1.84
N HIS A 13 -2.76 6.78 -3.08
CA HIS A 13 -1.61 6.28 -3.87
C HIS A 13 -0.52 7.33 -4.08
N ARG A 14 -0.90 8.56 -4.44
CA ARG A 14 0.09 9.64 -4.61
C ARG A 14 0.80 9.96 -3.30
N ARG A 15 0.07 9.95 -2.19
CA ARG A 15 0.69 10.17 -0.87
C ARG A 15 1.59 9.00 -0.46
N LEU A 16 1.23 7.77 -0.79
CA LEU A 16 2.07 6.60 -0.56
C LEU A 16 3.38 6.68 -1.35
N GLU A 17 3.34 7.04 -2.63
CA GLU A 17 4.56 7.22 -3.44
C GLU A 17 5.49 8.31 -2.90
N GLU A 18 4.93 9.43 -2.41
CA GLU A 18 5.73 10.46 -1.74
C GLU A 18 6.43 9.90 -0.50
N LEU A 19 5.72 9.16 0.34
CA LEU A 19 6.29 8.53 1.54
C LEU A 19 7.32 7.48 1.18
N PHE A 20 7.11 6.69 0.13
CA PHE A 20 8.08 5.71 -0.36
C PHE A 20 9.37 6.40 -0.81
N ALA A 21 9.26 7.50 -1.55
CA ALA A 21 10.43 8.30 -1.93
C ALA A 21 11.14 8.91 -0.69
N GLU A 22 10.40 9.39 0.30
CA GLU A 22 10.98 9.86 1.58
C GLU A 22 11.76 8.73 2.30
N ILE A 23 11.20 7.52 2.35
CA ILE A 23 11.85 6.33 2.94
C ILE A 23 13.14 5.97 2.20
N GLU A 24 13.10 5.93 0.87
CA GLU A 24 14.23 5.52 0.01
C GLU A 24 15.37 6.55 0.04
N THR A 25 15.05 7.83 0.21
CA THR A 25 16.04 8.93 0.20
C THR A 25 16.49 9.37 1.60
N ALA A 26 15.85 8.89 2.66
CA ALA A 26 16.19 9.24 4.03
C ALA A 26 17.62 8.78 4.40
N THR A 27 18.42 9.74 4.89
CA THR A 27 19.77 9.47 5.42
C THR A 27 19.78 9.36 6.95
N ASP A 28 18.76 9.92 7.61
CA ASP A 28 18.53 9.78 9.04
C ASP A 28 17.59 8.59 9.33
N PRO A 29 18.01 7.59 10.13
CA PRO A 29 17.16 6.47 10.51
C PRO A 29 15.84 6.90 11.17
N ALA A 30 15.83 7.98 11.96
CA ALA A 30 14.61 8.44 12.62
C ALA A 30 13.60 9.00 11.60
N ALA A 31 14.07 9.79 10.63
CA ALA A 31 13.25 10.26 9.52
C ALA A 31 12.69 9.11 8.68
N ARG A 32 13.53 8.11 8.34
CA ARG A 32 13.10 6.92 7.60
C ARG A 32 12.00 6.16 8.35
N ARG A 33 12.17 5.97 9.66
CA ARG A 33 11.16 5.29 10.48
C ARG A 33 9.85 6.07 10.55
N SER A 34 9.92 7.39 10.71
CA SER A 34 8.73 8.23 10.71
C SER A 34 7.95 8.16 9.39
N ALA A 35 8.66 8.12 8.25
CA ALA A 35 8.03 7.97 6.94
C ALA A 35 7.42 6.57 6.75
N LEU A 36 8.12 5.52 7.21
CA LEU A 36 7.60 4.14 7.20
C LEU A 36 6.35 3.98 8.07
N ASP A 37 6.34 4.55 9.26
CA ASP A 37 5.18 4.51 10.17
C ASP A 37 3.97 5.24 9.53
N ALA A 38 4.20 6.39 8.88
CA ALA A 38 3.17 7.12 8.15
C ALA A 38 2.64 6.34 6.94
N ALA A 39 3.52 5.70 6.17
CA ALA A 39 3.14 4.87 5.02
C ALA A 39 2.31 3.67 5.48
N THR A 40 2.73 3.01 6.56
CA THR A 40 2.02 1.86 7.14
C THR A 40 0.61 2.25 7.61
N ALA A 41 0.47 3.39 8.28
CA ALA A 41 -0.83 3.88 8.72
C ALA A 41 -1.75 4.22 7.56
N LEU A 42 -1.19 4.79 6.47
CA LEU A 42 -1.95 5.10 5.26
C LEU A 42 -2.38 3.82 4.53
N LEU A 43 -1.47 2.85 4.34
CA LEU A 43 -1.77 1.54 3.75
C LEU A 43 -2.94 0.86 4.48
N ALA A 44 -2.89 0.78 5.81
CA ALA A 44 -3.96 0.15 6.59
C ALA A 44 -5.33 0.85 6.45
N GLY A 45 -5.33 2.18 6.30
CA GLY A 45 -6.55 2.94 6.07
C GLY A 45 -7.09 2.80 4.64
N HIS A 46 -6.17 2.68 3.69
CA HIS A 46 -6.43 2.54 2.26
C HIS A 46 -7.02 1.17 1.93
N THR A 47 -6.34 0.07 2.31
CA THR A 47 -6.80 -1.31 2.08
C THR A 47 -8.15 -1.59 2.74
N ARG A 48 -8.37 -1.04 3.95
CA ARG A 48 -9.68 -1.11 4.61
C ARG A 48 -10.78 -0.42 3.78
N ALA A 49 -10.49 0.74 3.20
CA ALA A 49 -11.46 1.47 2.39
C ALA A 49 -11.83 0.68 1.12
N GLU A 50 -10.85 0.01 0.50
CA GLU A 50 -11.10 -0.92 -0.60
C GLU A 50 -11.95 -2.10 -0.18
N GLU A 51 -11.58 -2.79 0.90
CA GLU A 51 -12.33 -3.95 1.39
C GLU A 51 -13.79 -3.63 1.73
N GLU A 52 -14.03 -2.47 2.33
CA GLU A 52 -15.37 -2.07 2.75
C GLU A 52 -16.23 -1.52 1.60
N ARG A 53 -15.60 -0.90 0.59
CA ARG A 53 -16.33 -0.08 -0.40
C ARG A 53 -16.05 -0.45 -1.85
N LEU A 54 -14.84 -0.88 -2.17
CA LEU A 54 -14.44 -1.29 -3.52
C LEU A 54 -14.74 -2.77 -3.77
N HIS A 55 -14.23 -3.68 -2.92
CA HIS A 55 -14.36 -5.13 -3.08
C HIS A 55 -15.80 -5.62 -3.29
N PRO A 56 -16.83 -5.06 -2.62
CA PRO A 56 -18.22 -5.46 -2.87
C PRO A 56 -18.74 -5.15 -4.28
N LEU A 57 -18.05 -4.29 -5.02
CA LEU A 57 -18.37 -3.92 -6.40
C LEU A 57 -17.64 -4.81 -7.42
N LEU A 58 -16.71 -5.67 -6.95
CA LEU A 58 -15.89 -6.54 -7.78
C LEU A 58 -16.48 -7.95 -7.86
N GLY A 59 -16.01 -8.74 -8.83
CA GLY A 59 -16.28 -10.18 -8.86
C GLY A 59 -15.56 -10.89 -7.72
N ALA A 60 -16.14 -11.99 -7.22
CA ALA A 60 -15.61 -12.72 -6.07
C ALA A 60 -14.14 -13.17 -6.22
N GLU A 61 -13.73 -13.56 -7.45
CA GLU A 61 -12.35 -13.96 -7.72
C GLU A 61 -11.38 -12.77 -7.61
N ILE A 62 -11.76 -11.60 -8.14
CA ILE A 62 -10.94 -10.38 -8.07
C ILE A 62 -10.86 -9.90 -6.62
N ALA A 63 -11.99 -9.79 -5.92
CA ALA A 63 -12.00 -9.38 -4.52
C ALA A 63 -11.15 -10.31 -3.60
N ALA A 64 -11.11 -11.62 -3.91
CA ALA A 64 -10.27 -12.55 -3.18
C ALA A 64 -8.78 -12.40 -3.51
N TYR A 65 -8.44 -12.02 -4.74
CA TYR A 65 -7.08 -11.69 -5.15
C TYR A 65 -6.57 -10.43 -4.44
N GLU A 66 -7.31 -9.31 -4.50
CA GLU A 66 -6.95 -8.06 -3.82
C GLU A 66 -6.74 -8.27 -2.31
N ALA A 67 -7.66 -8.98 -1.66
CA ALA A 67 -7.55 -9.29 -0.23
C ALA A 67 -6.30 -10.13 0.10
N ALA A 68 -5.83 -10.98 -0.82
CA ALA A 68 -4.60 -11.74 -0.63
C ALA A 68 -3.35 -10.85 -0.79
N GLU A 69 -3.38 -9.86 -1.67
CA GLU A 69 -2.32 -8.86 -1.79
C GLU A 69 -2.24 -7.97 -0.54
N HIS A 70 -3.38 -7.51 -0.02
CA HIS A 70 -3.44 -6.76 1.24
C HIS A 70 -2.84 -7.56 2.40
N ALA A 71 -3.21 -8.84 2.52
CA ALA A 71 -2.66 -9.72 3.56
C ALA A 71 -1.14 -9.87 3.46
N ARG A 72 -0.58 -9.85 2.23
CA ARG A 72 0.87 -9.89 2.01
C ARG A 72 1.55 -8.59 2.45
N VAL A 73 0.93 -7.44 2.18
CA VAL A 73 1.41 -6.12 2.66
C VAL A 73 1.42 -6.10 4.19
N ASP A 74 0.35 -6.55 4.84
CA ASP A 74 0.24 -6.63 6.30
C ASP A 74 1.31 -7.56 6.92
N GLU A 75 1.61 -8.70 6.28
CA GLU A 75 2.68 -9.60 6.74
C GLU A 75 4.04 -8.90 6.69
N LEU A 76 4.35 -8.19 5.60
CA LEU A 76 5.61 -7.48 5.43
C LEU A 76 5.76 -6.34 6.46
N VAL A 77 4.70 -5.58 6.68
CA VAL A 77 4.63 -4.54 7.73
C VAL A 77 4.89 -5.14 9.11
N ALA A 78 4.20 -6.23 9.46
CA ALA A 78 4.37 -6.88 10.76
C ALA A 78 5.81 -7.36 10.96
N ARG A 79 6.43 -7.95 9.94
CA ARG A 79 7.83 -8.39 10.00
C ARG A 79 8.81 -7.23 10.13
N LEU A 80 8.56 -6.10 9.45
CA LEU A 80 9.37 -4.88 9.58
C LEU A 80 9.27 -4.26 10.98
N ALA A 81 8.11 -4.35 11.62
CA ALA A 81 7.90 -3.80 12.96
C ALA A 81 8.76 -4.49 14.03
N GLU A 82 9.09 -5.77 13.83
CA GLU A 82 9.94 -6.57 14.74
C GLU A 82 11.46 -6.34 14.52
N LEU A 83 11.84 -5.63 13.45
CA LEU A 83 13.24 -5.41 13.09
C LEU A 83 13.69 -3.99 13.41
N ASN A 84 14.96 -3.88 13.79
CA ASN A 84 15.66 -2.61 13.86
C ASN A 84 16.28 -2.27 12.50
N ASP A 85 16.40 -0.99 12.21
CA ASP A 85 16.95 -0.38 11.00
C ASP A 85 18.37 -0.79 10.58
N VAL A 86 19.11 -1.47 11.45
CA VAL A 86 20.48 -1.99 11.22
C VAL A 86 20.51 -3.48 10.88
N ASP A 87 19.37 -4.17 10.97
CA ASP A 87 19.25 -5.56 10.59
C ASP A 87 19.34 -5.69 9.06
N PRO A 88 20.24 -6.54 8.51
CA PRO A 88 20.29 -6.76 7.07
C PRO A 88 18.94 -7.16 6.45
N ALA A 89 18.09 -7.88 7.20
CA ALA A 89 16.77 -8.28 6.75
C ALA A 89 15.78 -7.10 6.62
N PHE A 90 16.03 -5.99 7.33
CA PHE A 90 15.18 -4.79 7.25
C PHE A 90 15.17 -4.22 5.84
N ALA A 91 16.34 -4.10 5.21
CA ALA A 91 16.45 -3.55 3.86
C ALA A 91 15.73 -4.43 2.82
N GLU A 92 15.87 -5.75 2.93
CA GLU A 92 15.21 -6.70 2.03
C GLU A 92 13.68 -6.68 2.19
N LEU A 93 13.18 -6.67 3.42
CA LEU A 93 11.74 -6.61 3.69
C LEU A 93 11.13 -5.26 3.33
N LEU A 94 11.88 -4.18 3.51
CA LEU A 94 11.45 -2.86 3.11
C LEU A 94 11.30 -2.77 1.60
N ALA A 95 12.30 -3.23 0.84
CA ALA A 95 12.21 -3.29 -0.62
C ALA A 95 10.99 -4.13 -1.06
N ALA A 96 10.79 -5.30 -0.44
CA ALA A 96 9.65 -6.16 -0.74
C ALA A 96 8.30 -5.47 -0.44
N LEU A 97 8.18 -4.71 0.66
CA LEU A 97 6.98 -3.95 0.98
C LEU A 97 6.69 -2.88 -0.08
N LEU A 98 7.70 -2.08 -0.42
CA LEU A 98 7.56 -1.00 -1.39
C LEU A 98 7.18 -1.55 -2.78
N ASP A 99 7.85 -2.60 -3.24
CA ASP A 99 7.57 -3.21 -4.54
C ASP A 99 6.16 -3.83 -4.58
N THR A 100 5.75 -4.54 -3.52
CA THR A 100 4.42 -5.15 -3.43
C THR A 100 3.32 -4.08 -3.47
N ALA A 101 3.47 -3.02 -2.68
CA ALA A 101 2.50 -1.93 -2.66
C ALA A 101 2.43 -1.18 -4.00
N ARG A 102 3.58 -0.88 -4.62
CA ARG A 102 3.64 -0.21 -5.93
C ARG A 102 2.99 -1.02 -7.04
N GLN A 103 3.24 -2.34 -7.06
CA GLN A 103 2.61 -3.23 -8.02
C GLN A 103 1.09 -3.22 -7.86
N HIS A 104 0.59 -3.40 -6.64
CA HIS A 104 -0.84 -3.38 -6.32
C HIS A 104 -1.49 -2.06 -6.77
N MET A 105 -0.97 -0.90 -6.35
CA MET A 105 -1.49 0.42 -6.77
C MET A 105 -1.50 0.60 -8.29
N GLN A 106 -0.48 0.06 -8.99
CA GLN A 106 -0.41 0.12 -10.45
C GLN A 106 -1.50 -0.74 -11.11
N GLU A 107 -1.71 -1.97 -10.63
CA GLU A 107 -2.75 -2.87 -11.12
C GLU A 107 -4.14 -2.25 -10.92
N GLU A 108 -4.39 -1.67 -9.75
CA GLU A 108 -5.63 -0.97 -9.47
C GLU A 108 -5.88 0.21 -10.42
N GLU A 109 -4.91 1.12 -10.57
CA GLU A 109 -5.07 2.30 -11.42
C GLU A 109 -5.20 1.98 -12.91
N THR A 110 -4.55 0.91 -13.38
CA THR A 110 -4.49 0.58 -14.81
C THR A 110 -5.54 -0.42 -15.26
N GLU A 111 -6.00 -1.30 -14.36
CA GLU A 111 -6.93 -2.37 -14.70
C GLU A 111 -8.27 -2.25 -13.99
N LEU A 112 -8.26 -1.90 -12.70
CA LEU A 112 -9.41 -2.07 -11.82
C LEU A 112 -10.29 -0.81 -11.81
N PHE A 113 -9.72 0.35 -11.51
CA PHE A 113 -10.44 1.63 -11.48
C PHE A 113 -11.07 2.01 -12.83
N PRO A 114 -10.43 1.81 -13.99
CA PRO A 114 -11.06 2.11 -15.28
C PRO A 114 -12.36 1.34 -15.52
N ARG A 115 -12.50 0.13 -14.96
CA ARG A 115 -13.73 -0.69 -15.08
C ARG A 115 -14.89 -0.15 -14.25
N LEU A 116 -14.62 0.71 -13.26
CA LEU A 116 -15.63 1.29 -12.35
C LEU A 116 -16.07 2.70 -12.75
N LEU A 117 -15.33 3.32 -13.67
CA LEU A 117 -15.62 4.65 -14.24
C LEU A 117 -16.31 4.56 -15.61
N GLY A 118 -16.39 3.37 -16.21
CA GLY A 118 -17.13 3.08 -17.45
C GLY A 118 -18.58 2.69 -17.21
#